data_AF-A0A7W9FI05-F1
#
_entry.id   AF-A0A7W9FI05-F1
#
_cell.length_a   1.000
_cell.length_b   1.000
_cell.length_c   1.000
_cell.angle_alpha   90.00
_cell.angle_beta   90.00
_cell.angle_gamma   90.00
#
_symmetry.space_group_name_H-M   'P 1'
#
loop_
_entity.id
_entity.type
_entity.pdbx_description
1 polymer ?
#
loop_
_entity_poly.entity_id
_entity_poly.type
_entity_poly.pdbx_seq_one_letter_code
_entity_poly.pdbx_strand_id
1 'polypeptide(L)'
;MLIVEETFLLLTKDNGAAERVSRYRRHGLVAALLTDLAEAGVIDVGQGRDPRVAVVRAGTTGDPVLDASLPALDRLSGKRISALLASPALDPERAVGHALARQGIVQEVPRRFRAPHYVITSPAPEIALRQRLGEVLAGTREATRADGTELGILKALNLAYGLLGPARGDLDRRGLARRIVAVSQENPAVAALQRRVGTIPASTTVAVTAAGAA
;
A
#
# COMPACT_ATOMS: atom_id res chain seq x y z
N MET A 1 10.02 7.76 -5.58
CA MET A 1 9.24 7.48 -4.37
C MET A 1 9.20 5.99 -4.16
N LEU A 2 9.09 5.56 -2.92
CA LEU A 2 8.93 4.15 -2.57
C LEU A 2 7.49 3.68 -2.84
N ILE A 3 7.31 2.37 -3.04
CA ILE A 3 5.99 1.75 -3.19
C ILE A 3 5.15 2.03 -1.94
N VAL A 4 5.75 2.01 -0.74
CA VAL A 4 5.05 2.31 0.52
C VAL A 4 4.58 3.75 0.63
N GLU A 5 5.31 4.72 0.06
CA GLU A 5 4.92 6.12 0.02
C GLU A 5 3.77 6.34 -0.97
N GLU A 6 3.87 5.78 -2.17
CA GLU A 6 2.83 5.85 -3.19
C GLU A 6 1.54 5.13 -2.75
N THR A 7 1.68 3.95 -2.14
CA THR A 7 0.57 3.22 -1.50
C THR A 7 -0.06 4.03 -0.36
N PHE A 8 0.75 4.74 0.44
CA PHE A 8 0.23 5.64 1.47
C PHE A 8 -0.65 6.73 0.86
N LEU A 9 -0.22 7.38 -0.22
CA LEU A 9 -1.02 8.40 -0.90
C LEU A 9 -2.33 7.82 -1.43
N LEU A 10 -2.29 6.67 -2.14
CA LEU A 10 -3.50 6.00 -2.64
C LEU A 10 -4.50 5.68 -1.52
N LEU A 11 -4.00 5.30 -0.34
CA LEU A 11 -4.81 4.93 0.82
C LEU A 11 -5.15 6.11 1.74
N THR A 12 -4.71 7.33 1.43
CA THR A 12 -4.97 8.54 2.20
C THR A 12 -5.91 9.42 1.37
N LYS A 13 -7.20 9.41 1.70
CA LYS A 13 -8.19 10.24 0.98
C LYS A 13 -8.00 11.73 1.30
N ASP A 14 -8.31 12.56 0.31
CA ASP A 14 -8.40 14.03 0.44
C ASP A 14 -9.58 14.55 1.28
N ASN A 15 -10.46 13.69 1.80
CA ASN A 15 -11.64 14.14 2.55
C ASN A 15 -12.22 13.10 3.51
N GLY A 16 -11.67 13.00 4.72
CA GLY A 16 -12.39 12.68 5.98
C GLY A 16 -13.14 11.35 6.15
N ALA A 17 -13.39 10.55 5.11
CA ALA A 17 -14.19 9.33 5.18
C ALA A 17 -13.31 8.11 5.48
N ALA A 18 -12.92 7.99 6.76
CA ALA A 18 -11.93 7.05 7.28
C ALA A 18 -12.43 5.60 7.53
N GLU A 19 -13.72 5.29 7.36
CA GLU A 19 -14.26 4.12 8.07
C GLU A 19 -13.99 2.73 7.47
N ARG A 20 -13.67 2.59 6.18
CA ARG A 20 -13.41 1.24 5.59
C ARG A 20 -11.98 0.96 5.15
N VAL A 21 -11.20 2.00 4.85
CA VAL A 21 -9.76 1.85 4.58
C VAL A 21 -9.04 1.38 5.88
N SER A 22 -9.55 1.78 7.05
CA SER A 22 -8.95 1.64 8.38
C SER A 22 -8.43 0.24 8.79
N ARG A 23 -9.17 -0.87 8.60
CA ARG A 23 -8.80 -2.13 9.28
C ARG A 23 -7.56 -2.83 8.71
N TYR A 24 -7.38 -2.77 7.39
CA TYR A 24 -6.26 -3.44 6.70
C TYR A 24 -5.33 -2.47 5.99
N ARG A 25 -5.53 -1.15 6.13
CA ARG A 25 -4.60 -0.12 5.61
C ARG A 25 -3.17 -0.43 6.00
N ARG A 26 -2.94 -0.67 7.31
CA ARG A 26 -1.62 -1.01 7.83
C ARG A 26 -1.03 -2.24 7.15
N HIS A 27 -1.82 -3.29 6.93
CA HIS A 27 -1.34 -4.50 6.24
C HIS A 27 -0.95 -4.20 4.80
N GLY A 28 -1.69 -3.34 4.10
CA GLY A 28 -1.33 -2.84 2.77
C GLY A 28 0.01 -2.11 2.79
N LEU A 29 0.20 -1.19 3.73
CA LEU A 29 1.45 -0.44 3.87
C LEU A 29 2.63 -1.33 4.26
N VAL A 30 2.44 -2.30 5.16
CA VAL A 30 3.49 -3.27 5.50
C VAL A 30 3.83 -4.14 4.29
N ALA A 31 2.85 -4.52 3.46
CA ALA A 31 3.13 -5.28 2.24
C ALA A 31 3.97 -4.47 1.23
N ALA A 32 3.67 -3.18 1.08
CA ALA A 32 4.48 -2.27 0.27
C ALA A 32 5.90 -2.10 0.84
N LEU A 33 6.03 -1.84 2.14
CA LEU A 33 7.31 -1.72 2.84
C LEU A 33 8.19 -2.97 2.66
N LEU A 34 7.63 -4.16 2.82
CA LEU A 34 8.36 -5.42 2.60
C LEU A 34 8.80 -5.57 1.14
N THR A 35 8.04 -5.03 0.19
CA THR A 35 8.44 -5.05 -1.22
C THR A 35 9.61 -4.10 -1.45
N ASP A 36 9.54 -2.86 -0.95
CA ASP A 36 10.65 -1.89 -1.06
C ASP A 36 11.93 -2.42 -0.40
N LEU A 37 11.82 -3.04 0.78
CA LEU A 37 12.98 -3.63 1.49
C LEU A 37 13.60 -4.81 0.72
N ALA A 38 12.79 -5.62 0.04
CA ALA A 38 13.27 -6.71 -0.79
C ALA A 38 13.98 -6.17 -2.04
N GLU A 39 13.43 -5.13 -2.67
CA GLU A 39 14.06 -4.46 -3.82
C GLU A 39 15.37 -3.75 -3.43
N ALA A 40 15.45 -3.21 -2.21
CA ALA A 40 16.66 -2.62 -1.65
C ALA A 40 17.68 -3.67 -1.15
N GLY A 41 17.43 -4.96 -1.36
CA GLY A 41 18.32 -6.06 -0.94
C GLY A 41 18.53 -6.13 0.58
N VAL A 42 17.62 -5.58 1.38
CA VAL A 42 17.70 -5.61 2.85
C VAL A 42 17.25 -6.97 3.37
N ILE A 43 16.19 -7.49 2.76
CA ILE A 43 15.59 -8.76 3.14
C ILE A 43 15.61 -9.76 2.00
N ASP A 44 15.70 -11.03 2.37
CA ASP A 44 15.38 -12.15 1.52
C ASP A 44 14.02 -12.72 1.91
N VAL A 45 13.26 -13.14 0.91
CA VAL A 45 11.94 -13.74 1.06
C VAL A 45 12.02 -15.18 0.58
N GLY A 46 11.86 -16.11 1.51
CA GLY A 46 11.90 -17.53 1.21
C GLY A 46 10.76 -17.99 0.29
N GLN A 47 10.72 -19.29 0.04
CA GLN A 47 9.73 -19.91 -0.85
C GLN A 47 8.48 -20.40 -0.10
N GLY A 48 7.40 -20.63 -0.86
CA GLY A 48 6.17 -21.26 -0.38
C GLY A 48 5.02 -20.31 -0.08
N ARG A 49 3.91 -20.86 0.44
CA ARG A 49 2.63 -20.14 0.58
C ARG A 49 2.60 -19.08 1.68
N ASP A 50 3.45 -19.16 2.69
CA ASP A 50 3.57 -18.12 3.72
C ASP A 50 5.04 -18.01 4.11
N PRO A 51 5.86 -17.41 3.22
CA PRO A 51 7.29 -17.51 3.30
C PRO A 51 7.83 -16.76 4.51
N ARG A 52 9.00 -17.21 4.99
CA ARG A 52 9.76 -16.50 6.02
C ARG A 52 10.57 -15.39 5.38
N VAL A 53 10.72 -14.29 6.11
CA VAL A 53 11.54 -13.15 5.70
C VAL A 53 12.75 -13.10 6.60
N ALA A 54 13.94 -12.99 6.02
CA ALA A 54 15.19 -12.84 6.76
C ALA A 54 15.84 -11.52 6.39
N VAL A 55 16.35 -10.79 7.39
CA VAL A 55 17.24 -9.65 7.14
C VAL A 55 18.61 -10.20 6.73
N VAL A 56 19.07 -9.82 5.55
CA VAL A 56 20.32 -10.34 4.94
C VAL A 56 21.40 -9.26 4.80
N ARG A 57 21.02 -7.98 4.93
CA ARG A 57 21.94 -6.86 4.93
C ARG A 57 21.70 -5.97 6.15
N ALA A 58 22.75 -5.76 6.93
CA ALA A 58 22.75 -4.85 8.07
C ALA A 58 23.04 -3.40 7.63
N GLY A 59 22.72 -2.45 8.51
CA GLY A 59 23.01 -1.02 8.32
C GLY A 59 21.89 -0.26 7.61
N THR A 60 22.15 1.02 7.32
CA THR A 60 21.16 1.90 6.69
C THR A 60 21.01 1.62 5.19
N THR A 61 19.87 2.01 4.65
CA THR A 61 19.53 2.02 3.23
C THR A 61 19.75 3.41 2.62
N GLY A 62 19.85 4.45 3.45
CA GLY A 62 19.85 5.84 3.03
C GLY A 62 18.44 6.39 2.82
N ASP A 63 17.42 5.54 2.85
CA ASP A 63 16.02 5.94 2.82
C ASP A 63 15.46 5.98 4.25
N PRO A 64 14.94 7.13 4.70
CA PRO A 64 14.47 7.31 6.08
C PRO A 64 13.24 6.46 6.43
N VAL A 65 12.41 6.10 5.46
CA VAL A 65 11.24 5.24 5.67
C VAL A 65 11.69 3.80 5.89
N LEU A 66 12.59 3.29 5.05
CA LEU A 66 13.12 1.94 5.18
C LEU A 66 13.94 1.82 6.48
N ASP A 67 14.80 2.80 6.75
CA ASP A 67 15.69 2.82 7.93
C ASP A 67 14.91 2.82 9.26
N ALA A 68 13.78 3.52 9.31
CA ALA A 68 12.91 3.54 10.49
C ALA A 68 12.33 2.15 10.82
N SER A 69 12.22 1.25 9.84
CA SER A 69 11.64 -0.09 10.03
C SER A 69 12.66 -1.13 10.47
N LEU A 70 13.96 -0.90 10.24
CA LEU A 70 15.02 -1.91 10.43
C LEU A 70 15.10 -2.46 11.86
N PRO A 71 15.04 -1.65 12.95
CA PRO A 71 15.13 -2.20 14.31
C PRO A 71 13.95 -3.13 14.68
N ALA A 72 12.77 -2.89 14.11
CA ALA A 72 11.64 -3.79 14.28
C ALA A 72 11.80 -5.05 13.42
N LEU A 73 12.30 -4.89 12.21
CA LEU A 73 12.53 -5.99 11.27
C LEU A 73 13.61 -6.96 11.76
N ASP A 74 14.70 -6.48 12.33
CA ASP A 74 15.76 -7.31 12.92
C ASP A 74 15.21 -8.25 14.01
N ARG A 75 14.39 -7.71 14.92
CA ARG A 75 13.72 -8.49 15.98
C ARG A 75 12.71 -9.50 15.44
N LEU A 76 12.19 -9.25 14.24
CA LEU A 76 11.20 -10.09 13.57
C LEU A 76 11.79 -10.92 12.44
N SER A 77 13.12 -10.93 12.28
CA SER A 77 13.81 -11.72 11.27
C SER A 77 13.50 -13.21 11.44
N GLY A 78 13.32 -13.91 10.32
CA GLY A 78 12.89 -15.30 10.25
C GLY A 78 11.39 -15.54 10.48
N LYS A 79 10.58 -14.52 10.77
CA LYS A 79 9.11 -14.67 10.90
C LYS A 79 8.46 -14.80 9.52
N ARG A 80 7.24 -15.37 9.50
CA ARG A 80 6.43 -15.49 8.28
C ARG A 80 5.86 -14.14 7.88
N ILE A 81 5.68 -13.89 6.58
CA ILE A 81 5.05 -12.66 6.06
C ILE A 81 3.70 -12.40 6.75
N SER A 82 2.85 -13.42 6.93
CA SER A 82 1.56 -13.24 7.61
C SER A 82 1.68 -12.63 9.01
N ALA A 83 2.72 -13.01 9.76
CA ALA A 83 3.02 -12.47 11.09
C ALA A 83 3.58 -11.05 11.00
N LEU A 84 4.44 -10.76 10.01
CA LEU A 84 4.97 -9.42 9.78
C LEU A 84 3.86 -8.42 9.44
N LEU A 85 2.96 -8.78 8.51
CA LEU A 85 1.76 -8.00 8.20
C LEU A 85 0.92 -7.73 9.45
N ALA A 86 0.91 -8.67 10.42
CA ALA A 86 0.14 -8.55 11.66
C ALA A 86 0.80 -7.65 12.70
N SER A 87 2.10 -7.40 12.58
CA SER A 87 2.87 -6.70 13.58
C SER A 87 2.59 -5.20 13.55
N PRO A 88 2.18 -4.58 14.66
CA PRO A 88 2.12 -3.13 14.76
C PRO A 88 3.52 -2.49 14.83
N ALA A 89 4.56 -3.26 15.18
CA ALA A 89 5.94 -2.75 15.24
C ALA A 89 6.51 -2.41 13.85
N LEU A 90 5.90 -2.93 12.77
CA LEU A 90 6.28 -2.64 11.39
C LEU A 90 5.37 -1.60 10.73
N ASP A 91 4.52 -0.90 11.49
CA ASP A 91 3.66 0.15 10.94
C ASP A 91 4.50 1.29 10.34
N PRO A 92 4.51 1.49 9.02
CA PRO A 92 5.34 2.51 8.40
C PRO A 92 4.64 3.88 8.37
N GLU A 93 3.37 3.99 8.82
CA GLU A 93 2.54 5.18 8.62
C GLU A 93 3.21 6.47 9.09
N ARG A 94 3.82 6.44 10.29
CA ARG A 94 4.51 7.62 10.83
C ARG A 94 5.78 7.96 10.05
N ALA A 95 6.59 6.96 9.70
CA ALA A 95 7.84 7.18 8.98
C ALA A 95 7.58 7.73 7.58
N VAL A 96 6.61 7.15 6.87
CA VAL A 96 6.14 7.61 5.55
C VAL A 96 5.58 9.03 5.65
N GLY A 97 4.69 9.28 6.60
CA GLY A 97 4.08 10.59 6.77
C GLY A 97 5.11 11.69 7.06
N HIS A 98 6.12 11.44 7.89
CA HIS A 98 7.22 12.39 8.11
C HIS A 98 8.10 12.57 6.86
N ALA A 99 8.38 11.51 6.10
CA ALA A 99 9.14 11.60 4.86
C ALA A 99 8.41 12.46 3.81
N LEU A 100 7.12 12.20 3.60
CA LEU A 100 6.27 12.98 2.70
C LEU A 100 6.07 14.42 3.19
N ALA A 101 6.02 14.65 4.50
CA ALA A 101 5.91 16.00 5.06
C ALA A 101 7.16 16.84 4.80
N ARG A 102 8.35 16.24 4.92
CA ARG A 102 9.62 16.90 4.54
C ARG A 102 9.68 17.23 3.05
N GLN A 103 8.98 16.48 2.21
CA GLN A 103 8.85 16.75 0.77
C GLN A 103 7.75 17.78 0.45
N GLY A 104 6.98 18.25 1.44
CA GLY A 104 5.86 19.18 1.23
C GLY A 104 4.63 18.54 0.58
N ILE A 105 4.57 17.20 0.52
CA ILE A 105 3.46 16.46 -0.10
C ILE A 105 2.27 16.32 0.85
N VAL A 106 2.56 16.16 2.13
CA VAL A 106 1.54 16.13 3.19
C VAL A 106 1.89 17.09 4.32
N GLN A 107 0.89 17.46 5.11
CA GLN A 107 1.05 18.14 6.38
C GLN A 107 0.71 17.17 7.51
N GLU A 108 1.61 17.05 8.48
CA GLU A 108 1.31 16.38 9.73
C GLU A 108 0.41 17.26 10.60
N VAL A 109 -0.78 16.77 10.92
CA VAL A 109 -1.73 17.43 11.79
C VAL A 109 -1.78 16.69 13.13
N PRO A 110 -1.24 17.30 14.20
CA PRO A 110 -1.18 16.66 15.51
C PRO A 110 -2.59 16.44 16.07
N ARG A 111 -2.76 15.34 16.80
CA ARG A 111 -4.01 15.04 17.51
C ARG A 111 -3.73 14.85 18.99
N ARG A 112 -4.55 15.46 19.83
CA ARG A 112 -4.47 15.26 21.27
C ARG A 112 -4.86 13.80 21.58
N PHE A 113 -3.96 13.06 22.23
CA PHE A 113 -4.15 11.66 22.66
C PHE A 113 -4.29 10.60 21.55
N ARG A 114 -3.99 10.93 20.29
CA ARG A 114 -4.00 9.96 19.17
C ARG A 114 -2.76 10.13 18.32
N ALA A 115 -2.49 9.15 17.46
CA ALA A 115 -1.51 9.33 16.40
C ALA A 115 -1.85 10.57 15.56
N PRO A 116 -0.84 11.30 15.07
CA PRO A 116 -1.07 12.38 14.10
C PRO A 116 -1.77 11.80 12.87
N HIS A 117 -2.44 12.66 12.13
CA HIS A 117 -2.93 12.31 10.80
C HIS A 117 -2.26 13.21 9.77
N TYR A 118 -2.20 12.73 8.54
CA TYR A 118 -1.52 13.41 7.46
C TYR A 118 -2.56 13.88 6.44
N VAL A 119 -2.51 15.16 6.11
CA VAL A 119 -3.39 15.80 5.12
C VAL A 119 -2.57 16.07 3.87
N ILE A 120 -3.07 15.68 2.70
CA ILE A 120 -2.38 15.93 1.44
C ILE A 120 -2.37 17.44 1.16
N THR A 121 -1.18 18.01 0.99
CA THR A 121 -0.96 19.43 0.65
C THR A 121 -0.60 19.61 -0.82
N SER A 122 0.05 18.61 -1.42
CA SER A 122 0.32 18.57 -2.85
C SER A 122 -0.29 17.30 -3.45
N PRO A 123 -1.41 17.39 -4.17
CA PRO A 123 -2.06 16.22 -4.76
C PRO A 123 -1.35 15.74 -6.03
N ALA A 124 -0.41 16.51 -6.58
CA ALA A 124 0.22 16.22 -7.86
C ALA A 124 0.89 14.82 -7.93
N PRO A 125 1.63 14.34 -6.90
CA PRO A 125 2.19 12.98 -6.91
C PRO A 125 1.11 11.89 -6.96
N GLU A 126 0.02 12.04 -6.21
CA GLU A 126 -1.09 11.08 -6.19
C GLU A 126 -1.86 11.05 -7.52
N ILE A 127 -2.08 12.22 -8.12
CA ILE A 127 -2.70 12.35 -9.45
C ILE A 127 -1.82 11.67 -10.51
N ALA A 128 -0.52 11.97 -10.53
CA ALA A 128 0.43 11.37 -11.47
C ALA A 128 0.50 9.83 -11.30
N LEU A 129 0.48 9.35 -10.07
CA LEU A 129 0.41 7.93 -9.74
C LEU A 129 -0.87 7.28 -10.27
N ARG A 130 -2.05 7.87 -10.02
CA ARG A 130 -3.32 7.33 -10.56
C ARG A 130 -3.33 7.31 -12.08
N GLN A 131 -2.83 8.38 -12.72
CA GLN A 131 -2.73 8.43 -14.17
C GLN A 131 -1.84 7.30 -14.69
N ARG A 132 -0.64 7.13 -14.12
CA ARG A 132 0.30 6.06 -14.47
C ARG A 132 -0.35 4.68 -14.34
N LEU A 133 -1.03 4.40 -13.22
CA LEU A 133 -1.74 3.14 -13.01
C LEU A 133 -2.88 2.96 -14.03
N GLY A 134 -3.56 4.04 -14.42
CA GLY A 134 -4.59 4.00 -15.45
C GLY A 134 -4.04 3.66 -16.83
N GLU A 135 -2.89 4.22 -17.22
CA GLU A 135 -2.21 3.88 -18.47
C GLU A 135 -1.80 2.39 -18.51
N VAL A 136 -1.30 1.87 -17.38
CA VAL A 136 -0.99 0.44 -17.24
C VAL A 136 -2.25 -0.42 -17.40
N LEU A 137 -3.35 -0.03 -16.76
CA LEU A 137 -4.62 -0.74 -16.88
C LEU A 137 -5.20 -0.67 -18.29
N ALA A 138 -5.05 0.45 -18.99
CA ALA A 138 -5.44 0.61 -20.39
C ALA A 138 -4.52 -0.15 -21.37
N GLY A 139 -3.32 -0.55 -20.92
CA GLY A 139 -2.32 -1.19 -21.76
C GLY A 139 -1.58 -0.23 -22.68
N THR A 140 -1.70 1.08 -22.43
CA THR A 140 -0.93 2.12 -23.13
C THR A 140 0.46 2.31 -22.53
N ARG A 141 0.72 1.70 -21.37
CA ARG A 141 2.02 1.66 -20.70
C ARG A 141 2.32 0.24 -20.20
N GLU A 142 3.57 -0.18 -20.30
CA GLU A 142 4.04 -1.42 -19.70
C GLU A 142 4.11 -1.30 -18.17
N ALA A 143 3.65 -2.33 -17.46
CA ALA A 143 3.63 -2.33 -16.01
C ALA A 143 5.04 -2.51 -15.44
N THR A 144 5.47 -1.60 -14.57
CA THR A 144 6.63 -1.83 -13.72
C THR A 144 6.27 -2.77 -12.57
N ARG A 145 7.29 -3.29 -11.86
CA ARG A 145 7.07 -4.09 -10.65
C ARG A 145 6.35 -3.31 -9.56
N ALA A 146 6.65 -2.01 -9.43
CA ALA A 146 5.96 -1.10 -8.52
C ALA A 146 4.47 -0.99 -8.87
N ASP A 147 4.15 -0.69 -10.13
CA ASP A 147 2.75 -0.58 -10.60
C ASP A 147 1.95 -1.86 -10.31
N GLY A 148 2.55 -3.00 -10.64
CA GLY A 148 1.96 -4.32 -10.39
C GLY A 148 1.72 -4.61 -8.90
N THR A 149 2.64 -4.17 -8.03
CA THR A 149 2.54 -4.31 -6.57
C THR A 149 1.43 -3.42 -6.02
N GLU A 150 1.38 -2.15 -6.41
CA GLU A 150 0.37 -1.19 -5.96
C GLU A 150 -1.04 -1.64 -6.34
N LEU A 151 -1.24 -2.00 -7.63
CA LEU A 151 -2.50 -2.55 -8.12
C LEU A 151 -2.87 -3.85 -7.38
N GLY A 152 -1.88 -4.71 -7.13
CA GLY A 152 -2.04 -5.93 -6.35
C GLY A 152 -2.52 -5.68 -4.92
N ILE A 153 -1.94 -4.69 -4.23
CA ILE A 153 -2.35 -4.26 -2.88
C ILE A 153 -3.78 -3.72 -2.92
N LEU A 154 -4.09 -2.81 -3.83
CA LEU A 154 -5.43 -2.24 -3.98
C LEU A 154 -6.49 -3.33 -4.24
N LYS A 155 -6.17 -4.32 -5.07
CA LYS A 155 -7.03 -5.49 -5.31
C LYS A 155 -7.17 -6.34 -4.05
N ALA A 156 -6.07 -6.67 -3.37
CA ALA A 156 -6.08 -7.50 -2.17
C ALA A 156 -6.93 -6.87 -1.04
N LEU A 157 -6.94 -5.54 -0.95
CA LEU A 157 -7.75 -4.78 0.00
C LEU A 157 -9.21 -4.58 -0.43
N ASN A 158 -9.61 -5.02 -1.64
CA ASN A 158 -10.90 -4.72 -2.25
C ASN A 158 -11.17 -3.22 -2.45
N LEU A 159 -10.12 -2.42 -2.64
CA LEU A 159 -10.21 -0.95 -2.77
C LEU A 159 -9.98 -0.45 -4.20
N ALA A 160 -9.42 -1.28 -5.10
CA ALA A 160 -9.05 -0.87 -6.46
C ALA A 160 -10.17 -0.13 -7.21
N TYR A 161 -11.39 -0.67 -7.23
CA TYR A 161 -12.50 -0.07 -7.97
C TYR A 161 -12.86 1.35 -7.47
N GLY A 162 -12.84 1.55 -6.15
CA GLY A 162 -13.21 2.83 -5.53
C GLY A 162 -12.09 3.87 -5.58
N LEU A 163 -10.84 3.45 -5.36
CA LEU A 163 -9.70 4.36 -5.27
C LEU A 163 -9.07 4.71 -6.61
N LEU A 164 -9.20 3.86 -7.63
CA LEU A 164 -8.74 4.19 -8.98
C LEU A 164 -9.72 5.12 -9.69
N GLY A 165 -11.02 5.08 -9.33
CA GLY A 165 -12.01 6.02 -9.85
C GLY A 165 -11.98 6.09 -11.39
N PRO A 166 -11.77 7.27 -12.00
CA PRO A 166 -11.64 7.43 -13.45
C PRO A 166 -10.44 6.67 -14.07
N ALA A 167 -9.37 6.43 -13.33
CA ALA A 167 -8.16 5.78 -13.85
C ALA A 167 -8.40 4.33 -14.29
N ARG A 168 -9.46 3.66 -13.81
CA ARG A 168 -9.81 2.31 -14.27
C ARG A 168 -10.45 2.27 -15.67
N GLY A 169 -10.80 3.43 -16.24
CA GLY A 169 -11.60 3.53 -17.46
C GLY A 169 -12.95 2.84 -17.32
N ASP A 170 -13.35 2.12 -18.37
CA ASP A 170 -14.64 1.44 -18.45
C ASP A 170 -14.64 0.04 -17.80
N LEU A 171 -13.54 -0.38 -17.18
CA LEU A 171 -13.43 -1.68 -16.54
C LEU A 171 -14.41 -1.81 -15.37
N ASP A 172 -15.33 -2.77 -15.48
CA ASP A 172 -16.18 -3.19 -14.37
C ASP A 172 -15.35 -3.88 -13.27
N ARG A 173 -15.96 -4.20 -12.13
CA ARG A 173 -15.24 -4.81 -11.00
C ARG A 173 -14.50 -6.09 -11.38
N ARG A 174 -15.10 -6.93 -12.25
CA ARG A 174 -14.52 -8.20 -12.67
C ARG A 174 -13.41 -7.98 -13.70
N GLY A 175 -13.64 -7.13 -14.69
CA GLY A 175 -12.66 -6.73 -15.69
C GLY A 175 -11.44 -6.09 -15.05
N LEU A 176 -11.63 -5.19 -14.08
CA LEU A 176 -10.55 -4.58 -13.32
C LEU A 176 -9.74 -5.62 -12.54
N ALA A 177 -10.40 -6.54 -11.82
CA ALA A 177 -9.69 -7.59 -11.09
C ALA A 177 -8.87 -8.49 -12.02
N ARG A 178 -9.40 -8.86 -13.20
CA ARG A 178 -8.68 -9.65 -14.21
C ARG A 178 -7.51 -8.87 -14.79
N ARG A 179 -7.70 -7.59 -15.12
CA ARG A 179 -6.65 -6.74 -15.67
C ARG A 179 -5.50 -6.57 -14.69
N ILE A 180 -5.80 -6.32 -13.41
CA ILE A 180 -4.80 -6.26 -12.35
C ILE A 180 -4.00 -7.57 -12.28
N VAL A 181 -4.66 -8.73 -12.28
CA VAL A 181 -3.94 -10.03 -12.28
C VAL A 181 -3.03 -10.18 -13.50
N ALA A 182 -3.44 -9.69 -14.67
CA ALA A 182 -2.63 -9.78 -15.89
C ALA A 182 -1.40 -8.87 -15.89
N VAL A 183 -1.43 -7.75 -15.16
CA VAL A 183 -0.31 -6.78 -15.10
C VAL A 183 0.52 -6.87 -13.83
N SER A 184 0.00 -7.53 -12.79
CA SER A 184 0.72 -7.76 -11.54
C SER A 184 1.68 -8.94 -11.69
N GLN A 185 2.93 -8.72 -11.28
CA GLN A 185 3.90 -9.80 -11.08
C GLN A 185 3.62 -10.55 -9.78
N GLU A 186 4.15 -11.77 -9.66
CA GLU A 186 4.08 -12.52 -8.41
C GLU A 186 4.82 -11.78 -7.29
N ASN A 187 4.06 -11.35 -6.27
CA ASN A 187 4.60 -10.71 -5.08
C ASN A 187 4.12 -11.45 -3.82
N PRO A 188 5.02 -12.03 -3.01
CA PRO A 188 4.66 -12.85 -1.85
C PRO A 188 3.96 -12.04 -0.74
N ALA A 189 4.31 -10.76 -0.58
CA ALA A 189 3.66 -9.86 0.39
C ALA A 189 2.22 -9.56 -0.02
N VAL A 190 1.98 -9.27 -1.30
CA VAL A 190 0.63 -9.06 -1.85
C VAL A 190 -0.22 -10.34 -1.75
N ALA A 191 0.37 -11.49 -2.07
CA ALA A 191 -0.33 -12.77 -1.97
C ALA A 191 -0.74 -13.09 -0.50
N ALA A 192 0.13 -12.79 0.46
CA ALA A 192 -0.17 -12.95 1.89
C ALA A 192 -1.25 -11.98 2.38
N LEU A 193 -1.22 -10.73 1.89
CA LEU A 193 -2.26 -9.74 2.14
C LEU A 193 -3.62 -10.23 1.61
N GLN A 194 -3.67 -10.71 0.36
CA GLN A 194 -4.91 -11.20 -0.25
C GLN A 194 -5.51 -12.37 0.54
N ARG A 195 -4.69 -13.32 1.01
CA ARG A 195 -5.17 -14.43 1.86
C ARG A 195 -5.75 -13.93 3.18
N ARG A 196 -5.16 -12.89 3.76
CA ARG A 196 -5.61 -12.35 5.05
C ARG A 196 -6.89 -11.53 4.96
N VAL A 197 -7.12 -10.85 3.84
CA VAL A 197 -8.36 -10.09 3.61
C VAL A 197 -9.47 -11.03 3.11
N GLY A 198 -9.14 -11.98 2.23
CA GLY A 198 -10.10 -12.91 1.61
C GLY A 198 -10.73 -13.93 2.56
N THR A 199 -10.29 -14.02 3.82
CA THR A 199 -10.94 -14.84 4.86
C THR A 199 -12.20 -14.20 5.47
N ILE A 200 -12.67 -13.06 4.94
CA ILE A 200 -13.89 -12.37 5.38
C ILE A 200 -14.97 -12.53 4.29
N PRO A 201 -16.17 -13.04 4.62
CA PRO A 201 -17.25 -13.18 3.65
C PRO A 201 -17.63 -11.81 3.04
N ALA A 202 -17.85 -11.78 1.72
CA ALA A 202 -18.04 -10.59 0.88
C ALA A 202 -19.36 -9.81 1.10
N SER A 203 -19.91 -9.82 2.32
CA SER A 203 -21.26 -9.26 2.61
C SER A 203 -21.27 -7.80 3.07
N THR A 204 -20.16 -7.05 2.96
CA THR A 204 -20.17 -5.60 3.25
C THR A 204 -20.33 -4.79 1.98
N THR A 205 -21.53 -4.76 1.43
CA THR A 205 -21.97 -3.79 0.42
C THR A 205 -21.64 -2.37 0.91
N VAL A 206 -20.97 -1.57 0.07
CA VAL A 206 -20.75 -0.14 0.30
C VAL A 206 -21.90 0.59 -0.38
N ALA A 207 -22.74 1.27 0.40
CA ALA A 207 -23.55 2.36 -0.12
C ALA A 207 -22.61 3.55 -0.36
N VAL A 208 -22.46 3.97 -1.61
CA VAL A 208 -21.84 5.26 -1.94
C VAL A 208 -22.98 6.27 -1.92
N THR A 209 -23.12 7.03 -0.83
CA THR A 209 -23.94 8.23 -0.87
C THR A 209 -23.19 9.28 -1.68
N ALA A 210 -23.67 9.53 -2.89
CA ALA A 210 -23.28 10.71 -3.64
C ALA A 210 -23.72 11.93 -2.82
N ALA A 211 -22.78 12.74 -2.36
CA ALA A 211 -23.09 14.05 -1.79
C ALA A 211 -23.56 14.93 -2.95
N GLY A 212 -24.88 15.12 -3.04
CA GLY A 212 -25.50 16.12 -3.90
C GLY A 212 -25.15 17.52 -3.39
N ALA A 213 -24.76 18.38 -4.33
CA ALA A 213 -24.64 19.80 -4.12
C ALA A 213 -25.99 20.40 -3.68
N ALA A 214 -25.96 21.20 -2.61
CA ALA A 214 -26.90 22.26 -2.30
C ALA A 214 -26.18 23.32 -1.47
#